data_AF-A0A920LIH6-F1
#
_entry.id   AF-A0A920LIH6-F1
#
_cell.length_a   1.000
_cell.length_b   1.000
_cell.length_c   1.000
_cell.angle_alpha   90.00
_cell.angle_beta   90.00
_cell.angle_gamma   90.00
#
_symmetry.space_group_name_H-M   'P 1'
#
loop_
_entity.id
_entity.type
_entity.pdbx_description
1 polymer ?
#
loop_
_entity_poly.entity_id
_entity_poly.type
_entity_poly.pdbx_seq_one_letter_code
_entity_poly.pdbx_strand_id
1 'polypeptide(L)'
;MNQRPLVRVGDQIFKGDIIADGPSTDSGELALGKNVLVAFMPWNGYNFEDSILISEKIVKDDVFTSIHIEEFEVMARDTKLGSEEITRDIPNVGEEALRNLDESGIVYIGAEVKPGDILVGKVTPKGESPITPEEKLLRAIFGEKASDVRDSSLKLPPGTNGSVVDVRVFNRHGIEKDERALAVEREEVERLSIDRDDELSILDRNIFSRLKESIVGKMASSGPSITSEKNKN
;
A
#
# COMPACT_ATOMS: atom_id res chain seq x y z
N MET A 1 -1.68 -0.56 9.07
CA MET A 1 -1.70 -0.71 10.55
C MET A 1 -0.39 -0.15 11.05
N ASN A 2 -0.42 0.99 11.76
CA ASN A 2 0.79 1.78 12.00
C ASN A 2 1.37 1.44 13.37
N GLN A 3 2.68 1.19 13.43
CA GLN A 3 3.43 1.09 14.68
C GLN A 3 4.31 2.33 14.81
N ARG A 4 4.29 2.97 15.99
CA ARG A 4 5.06 4.18 16.27
C ARG A 4 6.19 3.83 17.24
N PRO A 5 7.47 4.00 16.86
CA PRO A 5 8.57 3.74 17.78
C PRO A 5 8.54 4.73 18.94
N LEU A 6 8.71 4.22 20.17
CA LEU A 6 8.82 5.02 21.39
C LEU A 6 10.27 5.27 21.80
N VAL A 7 11.14 4.33 21.47
CA VAL A 7 12.56 4.36 21.82
C VAL A 7 13.40 5.08 20.75
N ARG A 8 14.51 5.67 21.19
CA ARG A 8 15.50 6.32 20.33
C ARG A 8 16.80 5.53 20.30
N VAL A 9 17.62 5.82 19.30
CA VAL A 9 18.96 5.22 19.18
C VAL A 9 19.79 5.60 20.40
N GLY A 10 20.24 4.59 21.16
CA GLY A 10 21.05 4.77 22.37
C GLY A 10 20.31 4.54 23.69
N ASP A 11 18.99 4.32 23.65
CA ASP A 11 18.22 3.98 24.86
C ASP A 11 18.60 2.59 25.39
N GLN A 12 18.77 2.48 26.71
CA GLN A 12 18.95 1.19 27.38
C GLN A 12 17.58 0.57 27.65
N ILE A 13 17.33 -0.57 27.02
CA ILE A 13 16.07 -1.32 27.16
C ILE A 13 16.29 -2.60 27.96
N PHE A 14 15.30 -2.94 28.78
CA PHE A 14 15.25 -4.17 29.54
C PHE A 14 14.21 -5.13 28.96
N LYS A 15 14.31 -6.40 29.34
CA LYS A 15 13.35 -7.43 28.91
C LYS A 15 11.96 -7.07 29.47
N GLY A 16 11.02 -6.78 28.56
CA GLY A 16 9.64 -6.43 28.91
C GLY A 16 9.27 -4.97 28.61
N ASP A 17 10.23 -4.14 28.23
CA ASP A 17 9.96 -2.74 27.90
C ASP A 17 9.22 -2.61 26.57
N ILE A 18 8.27 -1.67 26.52
CA ILE A 18 7.53 -1.34 25.30
C ILE A 18 8.41 -0.47 24.41
N ILE A 19 8.74 -0.96 23.23
CA ILE A 19 9.61 -0.28 22.26
C ILE A 19 8.83 0.47 21.17
N ALA A 20 7.57 0.10 20.95
CA ALA A 20 6.69 0.71 19.95
C ALA A 20 5.22 0.61 20.38
N ASP A 21 4.46 1.66 20.09
CA ASP A 21 3.01 1.67 20.26
C ASP A 21 2.31 1.10 19.01
N GLY A 22 1.28 0.31 19.27
CA GLY A 22 0.36 -0.18 18.25
C GLY A 22 -0.80 0.80 17.97
N PRO A 23 -1.76 0.39 17.12
CA PRO A 23 -2.98 1.16 16.94
C PRO A 23 -3.79 1.21 18.23
N SER A 24 -4.27 2.41 18.59
CA SER A 24 -5.03 2.66 19.83
C SER A 24 -4.24 2.36 21.12
N THR A 25 -2.94 2.58 21.11
CA THR A 25 -2.07 2.45 22.28
C THR A 25 -1.29 3.76 22.48
N ASP A 26 -1.08 4.15 23.73
CA ASP A 26 -0.23 5.27 24.13
C ASP A 26 0.68 4.81 25.27
N SER A 27 2.00 4.81 25.04
CA SER A 27 3.01 4.37 26.00
C SER A 27 2.78 2.94 26.55
N GLY A 28 2.30 2.04 25.69
CA GLY A 28 1.96 0.65 26.03
C GLY A 28 0.62 0.43 26.72
N GLU A 29 -0.16 1.48 26.96
CA GLU A 29 -1.51 1.40 27.53
C GLU A 29 -2.59 1.62 26.47
N LEU A 30 -3.78 1.03 26.68
CA LEU A 30 -4.90 1.14 25.74
C LEU A 30 -5.46 2.57 25.71
N ALA A 31 -5.45 3.18 24.53
CA ALA A 31 -5.93 4.53 24.28
C ALA A 31 -6.91 4.55 23.09
N LEU A 32 -8.19 4.26 23.36
CA LEU A 32 -9.26 4.19 22.35
C LEU A 32 -9.78 5.56 21.90
N GLY A 33 -9.44 6.64 22.61
CA GLY A 33 -9.99 7.97 22.36
C GLY A 33 -9.11 9.07 22.95
N LYS A 34 -9.70 10.25 23.13
CA LYS A 34 -9.01 11.42 23.69
C LYS A 34 -9.74 11.96 24.90
N ASN A 35 -8.96 12.37 25.90
CA ASN A 35 -9.47 13.10 27.05
C ASN A 35 -9.75 14.55 26.61
N VAL A 36 -10.98 15.01 26.79
CA VAL A 36 -11.41 16.37 26.43
C VAL A 36 -12.03 17.09 27.62
N LEU A 37 -11.89 18.42 27.65
CA LEU A 37 -12.57 19.24 28.65
C LEU A 37 -14.04 19.37 28.29
N VAL A 38 -14.92 18.94 29.20
CA VAL A 38 -16.37 18.95 29.01
C VAL A 38 -17.02 19.94 29.97
N ALA A 39 -17.97 20.73 29.47
CA ALA A 39 -18.82 21.60 30.28
C ALA A 39 -20.27 21.09 30.23
N PHE A 40 -20.86 20.82 31.39
CA PHE A 40 -22.25 20.40 31.52
C PHE A 40 -23.14 21.63 31.77
N MET A 41 -23.57 22.27 30.69
CA MET A 41 -24.46 23.43 30.77
C MET A 41 -25.37 23.51 29.53
N PRO A 42 -26.62 23.96 29.67
CA PRO A 42 -27.47 24.23 28.52
C PRO A 42 -26.89 25.41 27.72
N TRP A 43 -26.84 25.28 26.40
CA TRP A 43 -26.27 26.30 25.52
C TRP A 43 -27.18 26.60 24.34
N ASN A 44 -27.97 27.68 24.46
CA ASN A 44 -28.82 28.23 23.41
C ASN A 44 -29.70 27.21 22.66
N GLY A 45 -30.06 26.09 23.30
CA GLY A 45 -30.85 25.01 22.70
C GLY A 45 -30.10 24.12 21.71
N TYR A 46 -28.82 24.34 21.45
CA TYR A 46 -28.05 23.51 20.52
C TYR A 46 -27.67 22.14 21.10
N ASN A 47 -27.68 22.00 22.43
CA ASN A 47 -27.54 20.72 23.12
C ASN A 47 -28.87 20.20 23.66
N PHE A 48 -29.94 20.34 22.86
CA PHE A 48 -31.25 19.80 23.19
C PHE A 48 -31.27 18.28 23.01
N GLU A 49 -31.93 17.58 23.94
CA GLU A 49 -32.00 16.11 24.02
C GLU A 49 -30.60 15.47 23.96
N ASP A 50 -30.31 14.72 22.90
CA ASP A 50 -29.07 13.94 22.73
C ASP A 50 -28.03 14.67 21.86
N SER A 51 -28.25 15.95 21.55
CA SER A 51 -27.34 16.73 20.73
C SER A 51 -26.10 17.16 21.50
N ILE A 52 -24.92 16.94 20.92
CA ILE A 52 -23.63 17.33 21.51
C ILE A 52 -23.03 18.48 20.70
N LEU A 53 -22.63 19.53 21.41
CA LEU A 53 -21.84 20.63 20.85
C LEU A 53 -20.36 20.30 20.93
N ILE A 54 -19.65 20.50 19.83
CA ILE A 54 -18.21 20.28 19.72
C ILE A 54 -17.55 21.62 19.41
N SER A 55 -16.44 21.92 20.09
CA SER A 55 -15.64 23.09 19.81
C SER A 55 -14.94 22.95 18.46
N GLU A 56 -14.90 24.02 17.66
CA GLU A 56 -14.15 24.05 16.39
C GLU A 56 -12.66 23.69 16.58
N LYS A 57 -12.10 23.96 17.77
CA LYS A 57 -10.73 23.57 18.12
C LYS A 57 -10.48 22.06 17.97
N ILE A 58 -11.48 21.22 18.26
CA ILE A 58 -11.36 19.76 18.15
C ILE A 58 -11.11 19.34 16.70
N VAL A 59 -11.73 20.04 15.74
CA VAL A 59 -11.51 19.81 14.30
C VAL A 59 -10.15 20.37 13.88
N LYS A 60 -9.80 21.57 14.34
CA LYS A 60 -8.54 22.23 13.97
C LYS A 60 -7.30 21.47 14.46
N ASP A 61 -7.39 20.86 15.63
CA ASP A 61 -6.28 20.15 16.27
C ASP A 61 -6.30 18.63 15.98
N ASP A 62 -7.13 18.18 15.02
CA ASP A 62 -7.25 16.77 14.59
C ASP A 62 -7.45 15.76 15.76
N VAL A 63 -8.20 16.18 16.79
CA VAL A 63 -8.35 15.40 18.03
C VAL A 63 -9.11 14.09 17.79
N PHE A 64 -10.14 14.13 16.95
CA PHE A 64 -10.97 12.98 16.62
C PHE A 64 -10.85 12.64 15.12
N THR A 65 -9.62 12.42 14.66
CA THR A 65 -9.34 12.03 13.27
C THR A 65 -8.95 10.55 13.21
N SER A 66 -9.59 9.80 12.30
CA SER A 66 -9.28 8.39 12.02
C SER A 66 -8.90 8.19 10.56
N ILE A 67 -8.08 7.17 10.29
CA ILE A 67 -7.69 6.77 8.93
C ILE A 67 -8.47 5.50 8.60
N HIS A 68 -9.25 5.54 7.52
CA HIS A 68 -9.96 4.39 6.98
C HIS A 68 -9.28 3.94 5.70
N ILE A 69 -8.98 2.64 5.59
CA ILE A 69 -8.39 2.04 4.40
C ILE A 69 -9.39 1.03 3.89
N GLU A 70 -9.86 1.24 2.66
CA GLU A 70 -10.74 0.31 1.94
C GLU A 70 -9.95 -0.37 0.83
N GLU A 71 -10.17 -1.67 0.67
CA GLU A 71 -9.56 -2.48 -0.39
C GLU A 71 -10.61 -2.77 -1.46
N PHE A 72 -10.27 -2.44 -2.70
CA PHE A 72 -11.11 -2.72 -3.86
C PHE A 72 -10.40 -3.73 -4.76
N GLU A 73 -11.06 -4.86 -5.03
CA GLU A 73 -10.52 -5.94 -5.86
C GLU A 73 -11.31 -6.08 -7.15
N VAL A 74 -10.60 -6.28 -8.25
CA VAL A 74 -11.18 -6.72 -9.53
C VAL A 74 -10.30 -7.80 -10.13
N MET A 75 -10.94 -8.78 -10.77
CA MET A 75 -10.25 -9.83 -11.50
C MET A 75 -10.72 -9.85 -12.96
N ALA A 76 -9.76 -10.04 -13.86
CA ALA A 76 -10.02 -10.37 -15.26
C ALA A 76 -10.24 -11.88 -15.40
N ARG A 77 -11.31 -12.27 -16.10
CA ARG A 77 -11.68 -13.67 -16.30
C ARG A 77 -11.76 -14.02 -17.78
N ASP A 78 -11.42 -15.26 -18.11
CA ASP A 78 -11.69 -15.80 -19.44
C ASP A 78 -13.17 -16.12 -19.59
N THR A 79 -13.81 -15.53 -20.61
CA THR A 79 -15.19 -15.84 -20.97
C THR A 79 -15.23 -16.63 -22.27
N LYS A 80 -16.39 -17.23 -22.59
CA LYS A 80 -16.58 -17.95 -23.87
C LYS A 80 -16.47 -17.05 -25.10
N LEU A 81 -16.68 -15.75 -24.93
CA LEU A 81 -16.66 -14.75 -26.00
C LEU A 81 -15.28 -14.11 -26.18
N GLY A 82 -14.34 -14.39 -25.26
CA GLY A 82 -12.99 -13.86 -25.24
C GLY A 82 -12.53 -13.60 -23.80
N SER A 83 -11.25 -13.33 -23.63
CA SER A 83 -10.66 -12.97 -22.35
C SER A 83 -11.03 -11.53 -21.99
N GLU A 84 -11.37 -11.29 -20.72
CA GLU A 84 -11.42 -9.92 -20.21
C GLU A 84 -9.99 -9.37 -20.10
N GLU A 85 -9.80 -8.12 -20.47
CA GLU A 85 -8.49 -7.47 -20.48
C GLU A 85 -8.51 -6.24 -19.56
N ILE A 86 -7.39 -5.98 -18.90
CA ILE A 86 -7.16 -4.75 -18.13
C ILE A 86 -6.41 -3.81 -19.06
N THR A 87 -7.02 -2.66 -19.36
CA THR A 87 -6.46 -1.70 -20.33
C THR A 87 -6.98 -0.30 -20.06
N ARG A 88 -6.19 0.69 -20.48
CA ARG A 88 -6.59 2.11 -20.51
C ARG A 88 -7.57 2.41 -21.66
N ASP A 89 -7.64 1.57 -22.68
CA ASP A 89 -8.52 1.76 -23.84
C ASP A 89 -9.95 1.32 -23.53
N ILE A 90 -10.72 2.23 -22.92
CA ILE A 90 -12.11 1.98 -22.49
C ILE A 90 -13.06 2.75 -23.43
N PRO A 91 -14.01 2.06 -24.10
CA PRO A 91 -14.92 2.72 -25.01
C PRO A 91 -15.92 3.61 -24.26
N ASN A 92 -16.31 4.74 -24.87
CA ASN A 92 -17.30 5.69 -24.35
C ASN A 92 -16.89 6.42 -23.05
N VAL A 93 -15.59 6.49 -22.75
CA VAL A 93 -15.05 7.22 -21.59
C VAL A 93 -14.25 8.43 -22.08
N GLY A 94 -14.46 9.60 -21.44
CA GLY A 94 -13.72 10.82 -21.76
C GLY A 94 -12.30 10.83 -21.19
N GLU A 95 -11.38 11.57 -21.80
CA GLU A 95 -9.97 11.67 -21.36
C GLU A 95 -9.83 12.12 -19.91
N GLU A 96 -10.75 12.94 -19.40
CA GLU A 96 -10.71 13.41 -18.01
C GLU A 96 -10.81 12.27 -17.01
N ALA A 97 -11.59 11.22 -17.31
CA ALA A 97 -11.71 10.04 -16.45
C ALA A 97 -10.50 9.10 -16.58
N LEU A 98 -9.77 9.17 -17.70
CA LEU A 98 -8.54 8.40 -17.96
C LEU A 98 -7.27 9.08 -17.43
N ARG A 99 -7.37 10.29 -16.87
CA ARG A 99 -6.21 11.08 -16.41
C ARG A 99 -5.45 10.40 -15.26
N ASN A 100 -6.18 9.65 -14.44
CA ASN A 100 -5.65 9.00 -13.25
C ASN A 100 -5.15 7.56 -13.54
N LEU A 101 -5.37 7.05 -14.76
CA LEU A 101 -4.98 5.70 -15.15
C LEU A 101 -3.64 5.68 -15.87
N ASP A 102 -2.87 4.64 -15.58
CA ASP A 102 -1.62 4.34 -16.25
C ASP A 102 -1.80 3.62 -17.59
N GLU A 103 -0.69 3.36 -18.27
CA GLU A 103 -0.67 2.68 -19.57
C GLU A 103 -1.28 1.28 -19.50
N SER A 104 -1.19 0.62 -18.34
CA SER A 104 -1.80 -0.69 -18.08
C SER A 104 -3.28 -0.60 -17.74
N GLY A 105 -3.86 0.60 -17.58
CA GLY A 105 -5.25 0.79 -17.19
C GLY A 105 -5.49 0.71 -15.68
N ILE A 106 -4.47 0.94 -14.86
CA ILE A 106 -4.56 0.90 -13.39
C ILE A 106 -4.29 2.30 -12.83
N VAL A 107 -4.98 2.68 -11.75
CA VAL A 107 -4.78 3.99 -11.11
C VAL A 107 -3.38 4.15 -10.51
N TYR A 108 -2.79 5.34 -10.63
CA TYR A 108 -1.49 5.65 -10.02
C TYR A 108 -1.56 5.76 -8.48
N ILE A 109 -0.48 5.34 -7.81
CA ILE A 109 -0.32 5.56 -6.37
C ILE A 109 -0.20 7.07 -6.10
N GLY A 110 -0.93 7.56 -5.10
CA GLY A 110 -1.03 8.96 -4.74
C GLY A 110 -2.07 9.75 -5.54
N ALA A 111 -2.79 9.12 -6.48
CA ALA A 111 -3.90 9.77 -7.17
C ALA A 111 -5.05 10.05 -6.20
N GLU A 112 -5.62 11.25 -6.26
CA GLU A 112 -6.84 11.60 -5.55
C GLU A 112 -8.05 11.15 -6.39
N VAL A 113 -8.89 10.30 -5.81
CA VAL A 113 -10.03 9.67 -6.48
C VAL A 113 -11.34 10.13 -5.86
N LYS A 114 -12.31 10.41 -6.74
CA LYS A 114 -13.66 10.82 -6.40
C LYS A 114 -14.67 9.73 -6.76
N PRO A 115 -15.87 9.77 -6.17
CA PRO A 115 -16.97 8.90 -6.59
C PRO A 115 -17.15 8.88 -8.11
N GLY A 116 -17.16 7.70 -8.71
CA GLY A 116 -17.30 7.52 -10.15
C GLY A 116 -16.00 7.51 -10.96
N ASP A 117 -14.85 7.85 -10.36
CA ASP A 117 -13.56 7.70 -11.02
C ASP A 117 -13.23 6.22 -11.25
N ILE A 118 -12.50 5.95 -12.33
CA ILE A 118 -12.08 4.60 -12.70
C ILE A 118 -10.80 4.26 -11.92
N LEU A 119 -10.86 3.20 -11.12
CA LEU A 119 -9.72 2.66 -10.39
C LEU A 119 -8.93 1.67 -11.24
N VAL A 120 -9.64 0.81 -11.96
CA VAL A 120 -9.06 -0.19 -12.87
C VAL A 120 -9.92 -0.29 -14.10
N GLY A 121 -9.34 0.03 -15.25
CA GLY A 121 -9.92 -0.12 -16.57
C GLY A 121 -10.03 -1.60 -16.93
N LYS A 122 -11.26 -2.08 -17.11
CA LYS A 122 -11.52 -3.47 -17.52
C LYS A 122 -12.48 -3.48 -18.70
N VAL A 123 -12.11 -4.23 -19.72
CA VAL A 123 -12.94 -4.42 -20.90
C VAL A 123 -13.35 -5.87 -21.05
N THR A 124 -14.64 -6.08 -21.32
CA THR A 124 -15.18 -7.41 -21.61
C THR A 124 -15.58 -7.47 -23.08
N PRO A 125 -15.14 -8.48 -23.85
CA PRO A 125 -15.58 -8.65 -25.24
C PRO A 125 -17.09 -8.88 -25.28
N LYS A 126 -17.78 -8.17 -26.18
CA LYS A 126 -19.21 -8.34 -26.42
C LYS A 126 -19.40 -9.49 -27.41
N GLY A 127 -20.44 -10.29 -27.19
CA GLY A 127 -20.88 -11.23 -28.20
C GLY A 127 -21.51 -10.49 -29.38
N GLU A 128 -21.44 -11.08 -30.58
CA GLU A 128 -22.13 -10.59 -31.78
C GLU A 128 -23.65 -10.56 -31.54
N SER A 129 -24.12 -9.44 -31.02
CA SER A 129 -25.53 -9.15 -30.87
C SER A 129 -25.97 -8.49 -32.18
N PRO A 130 -27.10 -8.89 -32.80
CA PRO A 130 -27.60 -8.19 -33.97
C PRO A 130 -27.85 -6.72 -33.62
N ILE A 131 -27.10 -5.83 -34.25
CA ILE A 131 -27.21 -4.37 -34.04
C ILE A 131 -28.61 -3.94 -34.45
N THR A 132 -29.26 -3.17 -33.58
CA THR A 132 -30.61 -2.65 -33.86
C THR A 132 -30.57 -1.67 -35.05
N PRO A 133 -31.61 -1.60 -35.88
CA PRO A 133 -31.68 -0.61 -36.97
C PRO A 133 -31.39 0.83 -36.51
N GLU A 134 -31.78 1.16 -35.28
CA GLU A 134 -31.57 2.44 -34.61
C GLU A 134 -30.08 2.73 -34.34
N GLU A 135 -29.35 1.76 -33.75
CA GLU A 135 -27.89 1.87 -33.54
C GLU A 135 -27.14 1.91 -34.86
N LYS A 136 -27.60 1.15 -35.87
CA LYS A 136 -27.02 1.17 -37.22
C LYS A 136 -27.16 2.54 -37.88
N LEU A 137 -28.29 3.22 -37.68
CA LEU A 137 -28.51 4.57 -38.19
C LEU A 137 -27.61 5.59 -37.46
N LEU A 138 -27.59 5.55 -36.13
CA LEU A 138 -26.73 6.44 -35.33
C LEU A 138 -25.26 6.29 -35.73
N ARG A 139 -24.80 5.05 -35.88
CA ARG A 139 -23.43 4.74 -36.32
C ARG A 139 -23.12 5.28 -37.72
N ALA A 140 -24.09 5.22 -38.64
CA ALA A 140 -23.93 5.78 -39.99
C ALA A 140 -23.84 7.32 -39.98
N ILE A 141 -24.49 7.98 -39.02
CA ILE A 141 -24.48 9.45 -38.87
C ILE A 141 -23.18 9.92 -38.20
N PHE A 142 -22.73 9.25 -37.12
CA PHE A 142 -21.58 9.67 -36.34
C PHE A 142 -20.25 9.05 -36.79
N GLY A 143 -20.28 8.08 -37.71
CA GLY A 143 -19.07 7.42 -38.21
C GLY A 143 -18.31 6.60 -37.16
N GLU A 144 -18.92 6.34 -36.00
CA GLU A 144 -18.30 5.57 -34.94
C GLU A 144 -18.06 4.12 -35.38
N LYS A 145 -16.86 3.60 -35.13
CA LYS A 145 -16.60 2.17 -35.25
C LYS A 145 -17.25 1.48 -34.04
N ALA A 146 -17.88 0.33 -34.25
CA ALA A 146 -18.39 -0.46 -33.13
C ALA A 146 -17.19 -0.81 -32.26
N SER A 147 -17.28 -0.45 -30.99
CA SER A 147 -16.42 -1.04 -29.98
C SER A 147 -16.94 -2.46 -29.75
N ASP A 148 -16.18 -3.45 -30.20
CA ASP A 148 -16.47 -4.88 -29.96
C ASP A 148 -16.32 -5.25 -28.47
N VAL A 149 -15.87 -4.30 -27.65
CA VAL A 149 -15.70 -4.41 -26.21
C VAL A 149 -16.71 -3.56 -25.43
N ARG A 150 -16.98 -3.96 -24.19
CA ARG A 150 -17.81 -3.24 -23.21
C ARG A 150 -16.95 -2.80 -22.04
N ASP A 151 -17.18 -1.59 -21.56
CA ASP A 151 -16.67 -1.14 -20.25
C ASP A 151 -17.27 -2.00 -19.12
N SER A 152 -16.40 -2.70 -18.39
CA SER A 152 -16.68 -3.44 -17.17
C SER A 152 -15.70 -3.06 -16.04
N SER A 153 -15.18 -1.83 -16.11
CA SER A 153 -14.17 -1.27 -15.22
C SER A 153 -14.64 -1.15 -13.78
N LEU A 154 -13.67 -1.19 -12.86
CA LEU A 154 -13.89 -0.92 -11.45
C LEU A 154 -13.94 0.58 -11.22
N LYS A 155 -15.09 1.08 -10.77
CA LYS A 155 -15.31 2.50 -10.44
C LYS A 155 -15.50 2.65 -8.94
N LEU A 156 -15.05 3.79 -8.40
CA LEU A 156 -15.21 4.07 -6.98
C LEU A 156 -16.70 4.24 -6.64
N PRO A 157 -17.25 3.51 -5.65
CA PRO A 157 -18.66 3.61 -5.29
C PRO A 157 -19.02 5.00 -4.74
N PRO A 158 -20.29 5.40 -4.85
CA PRO A 158 -20.74 6.67 -4.29
C PRO A 158 -20.60 6.69 -2.76
N GLY A 159 -20.08 7.79 -2.23
CA GLY A 159 -19.92 7.99 -0.79
C GLY A 159 -18.49 7.78 -0.26
N THR A 160 -17.59 7.24 -1.07
CA THR A 160 -16.16 7.10 -0.71
C THR A 160 -15.32 8.07 -1.55
N ASN A 161 -14.35 8.71 -0.92
CA ASN A 161 -13.32 9.52 -1.56
C ASN A 161 -12.00 9.35 -0.81
N GLY A 162 -10.88 9.54 -1.50
CA GLY A 162 -9.58 9.41 -0.85
C GLY A 162 -8.42 9.39 -1.83
N SER A 163 -7.27 8.96 -1.34
CA SER A 163 -6.06 8.81 -2.13
C SER A 163 -5.65 7.35 -2.22
N VAL A 164 -5.16 6.93 -3.38
CA VAL A 164 -4.65 5.56 -3.58
C VAL A 164 -3.32 5.41 -2.85
N VAL A 165 -3.24 4.49 -1.90
CA VAL A 165 -2.04 4.28 -1.08
C VAL A 165 -1.16 3.15 -1.64
N ASP A 166 -1.77 2.07 -2.08
CA ASP A 166 -1.08 0.88 -2.57
C ASP A 166 -1.89 0.22 -3.69
N VAL A 167 -1.19 -0.43 -4.62
CA VAL A 167 -1.77 -1.16 -5.75
C VAL A 167 -1.03 -2.49 -5.88
N ARG A 168 -1.76 -3.59 -5.84
CA ARG A 168 -1.20 -4.94 -5.96
C ARG A 168 -1.76 -5.63 -7.19
N VAL A 169 -0.86 -6.13 -8.03
CA VAL A 169 -1.21 -6.83 -9.27
C VAL A 169 -0.76 -8.28 -9.17
N PHE A 170 -1.71 -9.21 -9.31
CA PHE A 170 -1.44 -10.65 -9.30
C PHE A 170 -1.59 -11.21 -10.72
N ASN A 171 -0.46 -11.56 -11.35
CA ASN A 171 -0.47 -12.23 -12.63
C ASN A 171 -0.37 -13.75 -12.47
N ARG A 172 -1.16 -14.50 -13.26
CA ARG A 172 -1.07 -15.96 -13.29
C ARG A 172 0.26 -16.36 -13.96
N HIS A 173 1.01 -17.26 -13.32
CA HIS A 173 2.28 -17.77 -13.85
C HIS A 173 2.10 -18.30 -15.29
N GLY A 174 2.80 -17.70 -16.26
CA GLY A 174 2.88 -18.20 -17.64
C GLY A 174 2.39 -17.24 -18.74
N ILE A 175 1.94 -16.03 -18.42
CA ILE A 175 1.66 -14.96 -19.40
C ILE A 175 2.89 -14.05 -19.49
N GLU A 176 3.22 -13.52 -20.68
CA GLU A 176 4.28 -12.51 -20.83
C GLU A 176 4.02 -11.37 -19.82
N LYS A 177 4.96 -11.19 -18.89
CA LYS A 177 4.85 -10.15 -17.86
C LYS A 177 5.08 -8.80 -18.52
N ASP A 178 4.12 -7.88 -18.38
CA ASP A 178 4.28 -6.49 -18.79
C ASP A 178 5.54 -5.87 -18.17
N GLU A 179 6.15 -4.88 -18.85
CA GLU A 179 7.38 -4.21 -18.39
C GLU A 179 7.26 -3.68 -16.96
N ARG A 180 6.06 -3.23 -16.56
CA ARG A 180 5.78 -2.77 -15.20
C ARG A 180 5.81 -3.90 -14.18
N ALA A 181 5.26 -5.07 -14.49
CA ALA A 181 5.29 -6.21 -13.58
C ALA A 181 6.74 -6.67 -13.33
N LEU A 182 7.59 -6.61 -14.37
CA LEU A 182 9.02 -6.86 -14.26
C LEU A 182 9.77 -5.76 -13.50
N ALA A 183 9.32 -4.51 -13.57
CA ALA A 183 9.90 -3.39 -12.82
C ALA A 183 9.59 -3.50 -11.34
N VAL A 184 8.32 -3.74 -10.97
CA VAL A 184 7.90 -3.94 -9.58
C VAL A 184 8.59 -5.15 -8.97
N GLU A 185 8.67 -6.27 -9.69
CA GLU A 185 9.37 -7.47 -9.21
C GLU A 185 10.87 -7.20 -9.01
N ARG A 186 11.52 -6.43 -9.90
CA ARG A 186 12.91 -6.04 -9.72
C ARG A 186 13.11 -5.12 -8.53
N GLU A 187 12.23 -4.13 -8.34
CA GLU A 187 12.28 -3.22 -7.20
C GLU A 187 12.07 -3.98 -5.88
N GLU A 188 11.15 -4.96 -5.87
CA GLU A 188 10.91 -5.83 -4.73
C GLU A 188 12.13 -6.70 -4.41
N VAL A 189 12.76 -7.30 -5.43
CA VAL A 189 13.98 -8.09 -5.29
C VAL A 189 15.14 -7.22 -4.80
N GLU A 190 15.28 -6.01 -5.32
CA GLU A 190 16.33 -5.07 -4.92
C GLU A 190 16.13 -4.63 -3.46
N ARG A 191 14.91 -4.29 -3.07
CA ARG A 191 14.55 -3.97 -1.68
C ARG A 191 14.87 -5.14 -0.73
N LEU A 192 14.43 -6.35 -1.08
CA LEU A 192 14.73 -7.56 -0.31
C LEU A 192 16.23 -7.86 -0.23
N SER A 193 16.99 -7.54 -1.29
CA SER A 193 18.44 -7.73 -1.31
C SER A 193 19.16 -6.75 -0.39
N ILE A 194 18.72 -5.48 -0.35
CA ILE A 194 19.25 -4.46 0.56
C ILE A 194 18.97 -4.85 2.01
N ASP A 195 17.73 -5.23 2.33
CA ASP A 195 17.35 -5.69 3.67
C ASP A 195 18.19 -6.91 4.11
N ARG A 196 18.39 -7.87 3.20
CA ARG A 196 19.23 -9.05 3.46
C ARG A 196 20.69 -8.68 3.75
N ASP A 197 21.26 -7.75 2.98
CA ASP A 197 22.65 -7.33 3.14
C ASP A 197 22.85 -6.50 4.42
N ASP A 198 21.87 -5.67 4.79
CA ASP A 198 21.85 -4.97 6.08
C ASP A 198 21.74 -5.96 7.26
N GLU A 199 20.87 -6.97 7.18
CA GLU A 199 20.79 -8.03 8.19
C GLU A 199 22.11 -8.78 8.33
N LEU A 200 22.75 -9.15 7.21
CA LEU A 200 24.05 -9.83 7.21
C LEU A 200 25.14 -8.95 7.84
N SER A 201 25.18 -7.66 7.51
CA SER A 201 26.12 -6.69 8.09
C SER A 201 25.96 -6.58 9.61
N ILE A 202 24.72 -6.52 10.11
CA ILE A 202 24.41 -6.49 11.55
C ILE A 202 24.85 -7.79 12.22
N LEU A 203 24.55 -8.93 11.60
CA LEU A 203 24.90 -10.25 12.10
C LEU A 203 26.42 -10.41 12.20
N ASP A 204 27.15 -10.09 11.13
CA ASP A 204 28.60 -10.15 11.08
C ASP A 204 29.23 -9.25 12.15
N ARG A 205 28.74 -8.02 12.29
CA ARG A 205 29.24 -7.09 13.32
C ARG A 205 29.03 -7.64 14.73
N ASN A 206 27.90 -8.30 14.98
CA ASN A 206 27.59 -8.94 16.27
C ASN A 206 28.50 -10.16 16.52
N ILE A 207 28.67 -11.01 15.51
CA ILE A 207 29.56 -12.18 15.55
C ILE A 207 31.01 -11.74 15.82
N PHE A 208 31.52 -10.76 15.07
CA PHE A 208 32.87 -10.22 15.27
C PHE A 208 33.05 -9.61 16.65
N SER A 209 32.04 -8.90 17.17
CA SER A 209 32.10 -8.32 18.53
C SER A 209 32.17 -9.41 19.61
N ARG A 210 31.34 -10.45 19.52
CA ARG A 210 31.36 -11.61 20.44
C ARG A 210 32.64 -12.43 20.32
N LEU A 211 33.11 -12.67 19.11
CA LEU A 211 34.38 -13.37 18.85
C LEU A 211 35.56 -12.59 19.42
N LYS A 212 35.58 -11.26 19.23
CA LYS A 212 36.61 -10.38 19.79
C LYS A 212 36.65 -10.47 21.31
N GLU A 213 35.51 -10.39 22.00
CA GLU A 213 35.47 -10.59 23.47
C GLU A 213 35.97 -11.97 23.89
N SER A 214 35.64 -13.03 23.14
CA SER A 214 36.05 -14.40 23.46
C SER A 214 37.52 -14.72 23.15
N ILE A 215 38.16 -13.99 22.22
CA ILE A 215 39.52 -14.25 21.75
C ILE A 215 40.54 -13.30 22.40
N VAL A 216 40.15 -12.06 22.69
CA VAL A 216 41.03 -11.08 23.35
C VAL A 216 41.40 -11.59 24.75
N GLY A 217 42.69 -11.91 24.94
CA GLY A 217 43.23 -12.43 26.20
C GLY A 217 43.50 -13.93 26.24
N LYS A 218 43.13 -14.71 25.20
CA LYS A 218 43.49 -16.14 25.10
C LYS A 218 44.80 -16.33 24.33
N MET A 219 45.70 -17.17 24.83
CA MET A 219 46.92 -17.57 24.12
C MET A 219 46.56 -18.50 22.95
N ALA A 220 46.99 -18.14 21.75
CA ALA A 220 46.89 -19.00 20.57
C ALA A 220 47.78 -20.24 20.74
N SER A 221 47.21 -21.43 20.63
CA SER A 221 47.91 -22.71 20.80
C SER A 221 48.73 -23.11 19.58
N SER A 222 48.38 -22.67 18.38
CA SER A 222 49.18 -22.83 17.17
C SER A 222 48.77 -21.83 16.07
N GLY A 223 49.70 -21.51 15.18
CA GLY A 223 49.49 -20.66 14.02
C GLY A 223 50.69 -20.70 13.08
N PRO A 224 50.53 -20.39 11.78
CA PRO A 224 51.59 -20.52 10.78
C PRO A 224 52.82 -19.62 11.02
N SER A 225 52.75 -18.70 11.99
CA SER A 225 53.85 -17.82 12.39
C SER A 225 54.42 -18.12 13.80
N ILE A 226 53.91 -19.13 14.52
CA ILE A 226 54.29 -19.43 15.91
C ILE A 226 55.42 -20.48 15.99
N THR A 227 55.81 -21.09 14.87
CA THR A 227 56.94 -22.04 14.81
C THR A 227 58.24 -21.38 14.37
N SER A 228 58.85 -20.58 15.25
CA SER A 228 60.31 -20.40 15.27
C SER A 228 60.71 -19.76 16.59
N GLU A 229 61.80 -20.27 17.19
CA GLU A 229 62.41 -19.86 18.46
C GLU A 229 61.87 -20.52 19.74
N LYS A 230 62.35 -21.75 19.98
CA LYS A 230 63.12 -22.08 21.20
C LYS A 230 63.55 -23.55 21.15
N ASN A 231 64.70 -23.79 20.53
CA ASN A 231 65.58 -24.92 20.83
C ASN A 231 66.98 -24.57 20.31
N LYS A 232 67.72 -23.78 21.09
CA LYS A 232 69.19 -23.71 21.06
C LYS A 232 69.68 -23.34 22.46
N ASN A 233 70.29 -24.36 23.07
CA ASN A 233 71.11 -24.40 24.29
C ASN A 233 70.44 -24.13 25.64
#